data_AF-A0A7X9DZ69-F1
#
_entry.id   AF-A0A7X9DZ69-F1
#
_cell.length_a   1.000
_cell.length_b   1.000
_cell.length_c   1.000
_cell.angle_alpha   90.00
_cell.angle_beta   90.00
_cell.angle_gamma   90.00
#
_symmetry.space_group_name_H-M   'P 1'
#
loop_
_entity.id
_entity.type
_entity.pdbx_description
1 polymer ?
#
loop_
_entity_poly.entity_id
_entity_poly.type
_entity_poly.pdbx_seq_one_letter_code
_entity_poly.pdbx_strand_id
1 'polypeptide(L)'
;MKTVKWTTMAMAVAAAFALGACGGNSGKDKCSTDTDCNDGFACNKQENASVGKCMKVSGRGDNQGSFLCSKEDPCPAGQFCWNGICALGCMSDNDCASNQYCDTLGSQLCVNRQVSSCSQDTDCAENQVCLMGMCTADAEPKQCTPRVDGQDGCDEYSICLDISEDPEKEQNACVTFPPCPQDGNCPVGQVGSVCNQDDIPNKERICLTGLCKAAANCPTSWKCVMLSATLGACSDGSMGMPCKTASDCQANFTCTQAMPGGIGFCMPGGTGGCESSGGECVDPMSGCPSGKSMTGDACSDFTKICCK
;
A
#
# COMPACT_ATOMS: atom_id res chain seq x y z
N MET A 1 -31.03 -12.50 -25.27
CA MET A 1 -31.32 -13.84 -25.81
C MET A 1 -30.81 -13.95 -27.24
N LYS A 2 -29.65 -14.58 -27.45
CA LYS A 2 -29.28 -15.28 -28.70
C LYS A 2 -28.36 -16.44 -28.30
N THR A 3 -28.86 -17.65 -28.54
CA THR A 3 -28.21 -18.94 -28.31
C THR A 3 -27.27 -19.27 -29.46
N VAL A 4 -26.14 -19.90 -29.18
CA VAL A 4 -25.37 -20.64 -30.18
C VAL A 4 -25.14 -22.06 -29.66
N LYS A 5 -25.61 -23.01 -30.47
CA LYS A 5 -25.70 -24.44 -30.23
C LYS A 5 -24.35 -25.13 -30.35
N TRP A 6 -24.18 -26.12 -29.49
CA TRP A 6 -23.20 -27.19 -29.57
C TRP A 6 -23.48 -28.10 -30.76
N THR A 7 -22.42 -28.55 -31.45
CA THR A 7 -22.51 -29.71 -32.35
C THR A 7 -21.43 -30.71 -31.97
N THR A 8 -21.90 -31.88 -31.58
CA THR A 8 -21.17 -33.09 -31.22
C THR A 8 -20.55 -33.72 -32.47
N MET A 9 -19.29 -34.14 -32.40
CA MET A 9 -18.79 -35.26 -33.20
C MET A 9 -17.93 -36.15 -32.30
N ALA A 10 -18.48 -37.32 -31.99
CA ALA A 10 -17.75 -38.45 -31.45
C ALA A 10 -17.30 -39.33 -32.60
N MET A 11 -16.01 -39.68 -32.65
CA MET A 11 -15.54 -40.97 -33.17
C MET A 11 -14.24 -41.34 -32.45
N ALA A 12 -14.33 -42.42 -31.68
CA ALA A 12 -13.20 -43.15 -31.13
C ALA A 12 -12.57 -44.03 -32.24
N VAL A 13 -11.26 -44.31 -32.14
CA VAL A 13 -10.67 -45.67 -32.03
C VAL A 13 -9.15 -45.57 -31.82
N ALA A 14 -8.74 -46.09 -30.66
CA ALA A 14 -7.54 -46.87 -30.28
C ALA A 14 -6.12 -46.57 -30.82
N ALA A 15 -5.29 -46.10 -29.87
CA ALA A 15 -4.05 -46.70 -29.35
C ALA A 15 -2.88 -47.07 -30.28
N ALA A 16 -1.76 -46.35 -30.08
CA ALA A 16 -0.42 -46.95 -30.04
C ALA A 16 0.41 -46.27 -28.94
N PHE A 17 1.04 -47.11 -28.12
CA PHE A 17 1.93 -46.77 -27.00
C PHE A 17 3.12 -45.90 -27.44
N ALA A 18 3.36 -44.78 -26.77
CA ALA A 18 4.68 -44.21 -26.57
C ALA A 18 4.71 -43.48 -25.22
N LEU A 19 5.56 -43.97 -24.32
CA LEU A 19 5.90 -43.36 -23.04
C LEU A 19 6.46 -41.95 -23.26
N GLY A 20 5.88 -40.97 -22.59
CA GLY A 20 6.33 -39.58 -22.58
C GLY A 20 5.55 -38.79 -21.54
N ALA A 21 5.92 -38.96 -20.26
CA ALA A 21 5.31 -38.24 -19.15
C ALA A 21 5.88 -36.81 -19.04
N CYS A 22 5.00 -35.82 -19.08
CA CYS A 22 5.15 -34.46 -18.55
C CYS A 22 3.72 -34.06 -18.12
N GLY A 23 3.41 -33.50 -16.95
CA GLY A 23 4.15 -33.08 -15.78
C GLY A 23 3.08 -32.52 -14.84
N GLY A 24 2.42 -33.41 -14.09
CA GLY A 24 1.33 -33.06 -13.18
C GLY A 24 1.90 -32.70 -11.81
N ASN A 25 1.79 -31.42 -11.44
CA ASN A 25 2.26 -30.86 -10.18
C ASN A 25 1.29 -31.20 -9.03
N SER A 26 1.35 -32.45 -8.56
CA SER A 26 0.75 -32.86 -7.29
C SER A 26 1.87 -33.29 -6.37
N GLY A 27 2.47 -32.31 -5.69
CA GLY A 27 3.52 -32.55 -4.70
C GLY A 27 3.05 -33.56 -3.65
N LYS A 28 3.91 -34.52 -3.33
CA LYS A 28 3.69 -35.44 -2.22
C LYS A 28 3.73 -34.62 -0.93
N ASP A 29 2.57 -34.19 -0.42
CA ASP A 29 2.48 -33.47 0.86
C ASP A 29 2.97 -34.32 2.05
N LYS A 30 3.01 -35.64 1.87
CA LYS A 30 3.35 -36.62 2.90
C LYS A 30 4.70 -37.27 2.61
N CYS A 31 5.49 -37.48 3.67
CA CYS A 31 6.82 -38.07 3.58
C CYS A 31 7.10 -39.02 4.73
N SER A 32 7.98 -40.00 4.48
CA SER A 32 8.56 -40.87 5.50
C SER A 32 10.05 -40.55 5.69
N THR A 33 10.69 -40.03 4.66
CA THR A 33 12.09 -39.60 4.62
C THR A 33 12.21 -38.38 3.71
N ASP A 34 13.35 -37.69 3.75
CA ASP A 34 13.60 -36.51 2.91
C ASP A 34 13.54 -36.85 1.41
N THR A 35 13.86 -38.08 1.03
CA THR A 35 13.79 -38.55 -0.37
C THR A 35 12.37 -38.64 -0.93
N ASP A 36 11.35 -38.55 -0.07
CA ASP A 36 9.95 -38.48 -0.48
C ASP A 36 9.55 -37.07 -0.93
N CYS A 37 10.37 -36.06 -0.60
CA CYS A 37 10.13 -34.66 -0.89
C CYS A 37 10.85 -34.20 -2.16
N ASN A 38 10.32 -33.16 -2.80
CA ASN A 38 10.97 -32.52 -3.95
C ASN A 38 12.22 -31.75 -3.52
N ASP A 39 13.11 -31.45 -4.47
CA ASP A 39 14.30 -30.63 -4.22
C ASP A 39 13.94 -29.33 -3.49
N GLY A 40 14.68 -29.03 -2.43
CA GLY A 40 14.39 -27.88 -1.57
C GLY A 40 13.29 -28.13 -0.53
N PHE A 41 12.88 -29.37 -0.28
CA PHE A 41 11.99 -29.76 0.81
C PHE A 41 12.58 -30.94 1.62
N ALA A 42 12.33 -30.98 2.92
CA ALA A 42 12.69 -32.09 3.81
C ALA A 42 11.48 -32.58 4.60
N CYS A 43 11.58 -33.80 5.11
CA CYS A 43 10.51 -34.46 5.80
C CYS A 43 10.48 -34.10 7.29
N ASN A 44 9.52 -33.27 7.68
CA ASN A 44 9.27 -32.99 9.08
C ASN A 44 8.32 -34.05 9.66
N LYS A 45 8.86 -34.96 10.49
CA LYS A 45 8.08 -35.91 11.29
C LYS A 45 7.90 -35.35 12.69
N GLN A 46 6.65 -35.16 13.11
CA GLN A 46 6.34 -34.92 14.52
C GLN A 46 6.63 -36.19 15.34
N GLU A 47 7.05 -36.01 16.59
CA GLU A 47 7.30 -37.09 17.53
C GLU A 47 6.02 -37.94 17.68
N ASN A 48 6.11 -39.25 17.40
CA ASN A 48 5.01 -40.22 17.33
C ASN A 48 4.06 -40.18 16.11
N ALA A 49 4.40 -39.44 15.05
CA ALA A 49 3.66 -39.48 13.79
C ALA A 49 4.20 -40.56 12.82
N SER A 50 3.32 -41.40 12.28
CA SER A 50 3.68 -42.43 11.29
C SER A 50 4.03 -41.87 9.91
N VAL A 51 3.68 -40.61 9.64
CA VAL A 51 3.89 -39.91 8.37
C VAL A 51 4.20 -38.44 8.66
N GLY A 52 5.27 -37.92 8.07
CA GLY A 52 5.67 -36.51 8.14
C GLY A 52 5.12 -35.67 6.98
N LYS A 53 5.38 -34.37 7.02
CA LYS A 53 5.02 -33.42 5.95
C LYS A 53 6.28 -32.85 5.29
N CYS A 54 6.28 -32.76 3.96
CA CYS A 54 7.37 -32.08 3.25
C CYS A 54 7.32 -30.57 3.52
N MET A 55 8.38 -30.04 4.11
CA MET A 55 8.53 -28.62 4.41
C MET A 55 9.70 -28.05 3.63
N LYS A 56 9.55 -26.82 3.11
CA LYS A 56 10.59 -26.14 2.34
C LYS A 56 11.81 -25.90 3.23
N VAL A 57 12.99 -26.32 2.78
CA VAL A 57 14.24 -26.17 3.53
C VAL A 57 14.98 -24.90 3.15
N SER A 58 15.49 -24.23 4.17
CA SER A 58 16.52 -23.20 4.11
C SER A 58 17.75 -23.78 3.39
N GLY A 59 18.12 -23.18 2.26
CA GLY A 59 18.87 -23.89 1.21
C GLY A 59 20.37 -24.04 1.43
N ARG A 60 20.84 -25.30 1.49
CA ARG A 60 21.96 -25.81 0.68
C ARG A 60 21.90 -27.35 0.58
N GLY A 61 21.67 -27.84 -0.64
CA GLY A 61 22.23 -29.06 -1.28
C GLY A 61 22.32 -30.43 -0.61
N ASP A 62 22.15 -30.59 0.70
CA ASP A 62 22.74 -31.74 1.40
C ASP A 62 21.73 -32.44 2.32
N ASN A 63 20.55 -32.86 1.81
CA ASN A 63 19.66 -33.90 2.40
C ASN A 63 19.49 -33.93 3.94
N GLN A 64 19.52 -32.76 4.59
CA GLN A 64 19.29 -32.57 6.01
C GLN A 64 18.61 -31.20 6.11
N GLY A 65 17.28 -31.20 6.17
CA GLY A 65 16.47 -30.00 6.37
C GLY A 65 16.65 -29.39 7.75
N SER A 66 17.82 -28.80 7.96
CA SER A 66 18.21 -28.26 9.23
C SER A 66 17.71 -26.81 9.33
N PHE A 67 16.73 -26.58 10.20
CA PHE A 67 16.49 -25.24 10.75
C PHE A 67 17.69 -24.76 11.58
N LEU A 68 18.75 -25.56 11.73
CA LEU A 68 19.93 -25.18 12.48
C LEU A 68 20.87 -24.35 11.64
N CYS A 69 21.61 -23.49 12.32
CA CYS A 69 22.57 -22.59 11.70
C CYS A 69 23.85 -22.54 12.51
N SER A 70 24.93 -22.17 11.82
CA SER A 70 26.25 -21.95 12.39
C SER A 70 26.96 -20.84 11.65
N LYS A 71 28.20 -20.54 12.02
CA LYS A 71 29.01 -19.56 11.29
C LYS A 71 29.37 -20.06 9.89
N GLU A 72 29.57 -21.37 9.76
CA GLU A 72 29.94 -22.04 8.51
C GLU A 72 28.73 -22.34 7.63
N ASP A 73 27.54 -22.41 8.23
CA ASP A 73 26.26 -22.65 7.56
C ASP A 73 25.21 -21.62 8.03
N PRO A 74 25.21 -20.41 7.44
CA PRO A 74 24.31 -19.33 7.83
C PRO A 74 22.89 -19.55 7.31
N CYS A 75 21.93 -18.86 7.93
CA CYS A 75 20.55 -18.88 7.48
C CYS A 75 20.37 -18.22 6.11
N PRO A 76 19.31 -18.56 5.36
CA PRO A 76 18.95 -17.86 4.14
C PRO A 76 18.63 -16.39 4.41
N ALA A 77 18.70 -15.57 3.36
CA ALA A 77 18.28 -14.17 3.43
C ALA A 77 16.85 -14.02 3.99
N GLY A 78 16.65 -13.04 4.87
CA GLY A 78 15.41 -12.83 5.62
C GLY A 78 15.34 -13.57 6.95
N GLN A 79 16.42 -14.27 7.34
CA GLN A 79 16.51 -15.00 8.59
C GLN A 79 17.86 -14.75 9.27
N PHE A 80 17.91 -14.84 10.58
CA PHE A 80 19.14 -14.75 11.36
C PHE A 80 19.32 -15.98 12.25
N CYS A 81 20.58 -16.27 12.60
CA CYS A 81 20.91 -17.41 13.43
C CYS A 81 20.73 -17.10 14.92
N TRP A 82 19.70 -17.67 15.53
CA TRP A 82 19.40 -17.51 16.95
C TRP A 82 19.54 -18.84 17.70
N ASN A 83 20.52 -18.94 18.58
CA ASN A 83 20.83 -20.17 19.33
C ASN A 83 20.98 -21.41 18.45
N GLY A 84 21.59 -21.22 17.28
CA GLY A 84 21.78 -22.30 16.32
C GLY A 84 20.50 -22.72 15.62
N ILE A 85 19.44 -21.89 15.61
CA ILE A 85 18.21 -22.08 14.83
C ILE A 85 17.95 -20.83 13.99
N CYS A 86 17.55 -21.00 12.73
CA CYS A 86 17.13 -19.91 11.87
C CYS A 86 15.77 -19.36 12.31
N ALA A 87 15.77 -18.09 12.72
CA ALA A 87 14.57 -17.33 13.04
C ALA A 87 14.28 -16.32 11.93
N LEU A 88 13.00 -16.03 11.71
CA LEU A 88 12.58 -14.96 10.79
C LEU A 88 13.03 -13.59 11.31
N GLY A 89 13.46 -12.74 10.39
CA GLY A 89 13.94 -11.40 10.67
C GLY A 89 15.44 -11.26 10.42
N CYS A 90 16.04 -10.22 10.99
CA CYS A 90 17.43 -9.88 10.77
C CYS A 90 18.04 -9.18 11.99
N MET A 91 19.36 -9.26 12.13
CA MET A 91 20.12 -8.44 13.08
C MET A 91 21.01 -7.41 12.38
N SER A 92 21.28 -7.62 11.10
CA SER A 92 22.08 -6.74 10.26
C SER A 92 21.70 -6.85 8.79
N ASP A 93 22.14 -5.90 7.97
CA ASP A 93 21.93 -5.92 6.52
C ASP A 93 22.49 -7.18 5.83
N ASN A 94 23.47 -7.86 6.46
CA ASN A 94 24.03 -9.10 5.93
C ASN A 94 23.07 -10.29 6.02
N ASP A 95 22.03 -10.20 6.85
CA ASP A 95 20.99 -11.21 6.95
C ASP A 95 19.92 -11.04 5.85
N CYS A 96 20.00 -9.97 5.04
CA CYS A 96 19.02 -9.60 4.03
C CYS A 96 19.56 -9.78 2.61
N ALA A 97 18.64 -9.85 1.63
CA ALA A 97 19.02 -9.82 0.23
C ALA A 97 19.71 -8.49 -0.13
N SER A 98 20.49 -8.44 -1.21
CA SER A 98 21.27 -7.25 -1.58
C SER A 98 20.43 -5.99 -1.84
N ASN A 99 19.18 -6.15 -2.26
CA ASN A 99 18.21 -5.07 -2.46
C ASN A 99 17.39 -4.74 -1.20
N GLN A 100 17.71 -5.37 -0.06
CA GLN A 100 17.03 -5.22 1.22
C GLN A 100 17.99 -4.75 2.30
N TYR A 101 17.44 -4.18 3.35
CA TYR A 101 18.16 -3.78 4.55
C TYR A 101 17.43 -4.31 5.77
N CYS A 102 18.14 -4.42 6.90
CA CYS A 102 17.53 -4.83 8.14
C CYS A 102 16.93 -3.61 8.85
N ASP A 103 15.61 -3.57 9.02
CA ASP A 103 14.95 -2.49 9.74
C ASP A 103 15.07 -2.65 11.25
N THR A 104 16.30 -2.46 11.76
CA THR A 104 16.62 -2.57 13.19
C THR A 104 15.98 -1.49 14.06
N LEU A 105 15.32 -0.51 13.45
CA LEU A 105 14.60 0.58 14.14
C LEU A 105 13.09 0.37 14.21
N GLY A 106 12.55 -0.59 13.45
CA GLY A 106 11.13 -0.90 13.42
C GLY A 106 10.94 -2.41 13.51
N SER A 107 10.48 -3.01 12.41
CA SER A 107 10.02 -4.40 12.34
C SER A 107 11.04 -5.49 12.70
N GLN A 108 12.35 -5.19 12.72
CA GLN A 108 13.43 -6.21 12.80
C GLN A 108 13.36 -7.21 11.62
N LEU A 109 12.74 -6.82 10.51
CA LEU A 109 12.62 -7.61 9.29
C LEU A 109 13.46 -7.04 8.16
N CYS A 110 13.76 -7.89 7.18
CA CYS A 110 14.37 -7.45 5.93
C CYS A 110 13.33 -6.74 5.07
N VAL A 111 13.53 -5.46 4.84
CA VAL A 111 12.65 -4.59 4.04
C VAL A 111 13.40 -4.08 2.81
N ASN A 112 12.67 -3.73 1.76
CA ASN A 112 13.30 -3.25 0.53
C ASN A 112 13.99 -1.90 0.76
N ARG A 113 15.21 -1.74 0.20
CA ARG A 113 15.96 -0.47 0.26
C ARG A 113 15.26 0.67 -0.49
N GLN A 114 14.40 0.32 -1.43
CA GLN A 114 13.66 1.28 -2.25
C GLN A 114 12.19 0.88 -2.30
N VAL A 115 11.33 1.90 -2.28
CA VAL A 115 9.89 1.76 -2.48
C VAL A 115 9.60 2.02 -3.96
N SER A 116 8.89 1.10 -4.60
CA SER A 116 8.49 1.24 -6.01
C SER A 116 7.37 2.26 -6.15
N SER A 117 7.59 3.29 -6.97
CA SER A 117 6.52 4.16 -7.45
C SER A 117 5.77 3.50 -8.61
N CYS A 118 4.53 3.91 -8.83
CA CYS A 118 3.69 3.40 -9.91
C CYS A 118 2.82 4.51 -10.51
N SER A 119 2.28 4.24 -11.70
CA SER A 119 1.25 5.04 -12.37
C SER A 119 -0.03 4.25 -12.60
N GLN A 120 0.08 2.92 -12.61
CA GLN A 120 -1.02 1.97 -12.82
C GLN A 120 -0.67 0.63 -12.15
N ASP A 121 -1.66 -0.22 -11.86
CA ASP A 121 -1.48 -1.47 -11.11
C ASP A 121 -0.48 -2.43 -11.76
N THR A 122 -0.40 -2.44 -13.09
CA THR A 122 0.55 -3.27 -13.84
C THR A 122 2.02 -2.90 -13.62
N ASP A 123 2.29 -1.74 -13.03
CA ASP A 123 3.65 -1.33 -12.66
C ASP A 123 4.11 -2.03 -11.36
N CYS A 124 3.17 -2.63 -10.62
CA CYS A 124 3.40 -3.30 -9.34
C CYS A 124 3.47 -4.82 -9.49
N ALA A 125 3.96 -5.49 -8.44
CA ALA A 125 4.02 -6.96 -8.42
C ALA A 125 2.60 -7.58 -8.38
N GLU A 126 2.49 -8.88 -8.69
CA GLU A 126 1.22 -9.61 -8.89
C GLU A 126 0.22 -9.54 -7.70
N ASN A 127 0.65 -9.15 -6.50
CA ASN A 127 -0.20 -8.99 -5.30
C ASN A 127 -0.21 -7.55 -4.76
N GLN A 128 0.07 -6.58 -5.63
CA GLN A 128 0.12 -5.18 -5.27
C GLN A 128 -0.74 -4.34 -6.21
N VAL A 129 -1.28 -3.27 -5.65
CA VAL A 129 -2.06 -2.27 -6.37
C VAL A 129 -1.33 -0.93 -6.34
N CYS A 130 -1.55 -0.12 -7.36
CA CYS A 130 -1.00 1.22 -7.43
C CYS A 130 -1.91 2.19 -6.69
N LEU A 131 -1.55 2.50 -5.44
CA LEU A 131 -2.30 3.45 -4.63
C LEU A 131 -1.49 4.73 -4.46
N MET A 132 -2.07 5.86 -4.90
CA MET A 132 -1.48 7.19 -4.73
C MET A 132 -0.04 7.32 -5.25
N GLY A 133 0.28 6.54 -6.30
CA GLY A 133 1.60 6.53 -6.94
C GLY A 133 2.64 5.65 -6.24
N MET A 134 2.25 4.80 -5.30
CA MET A 134 3.11 3.80 -4.68
C MET A 134 2.50 2.39 -4.78
N CYS A 135 3.37 1.39 -5.01
CA CYS A 135 2.95 0.01 -4.97
C CYS A 135 2.71 -0.41 -3.52
N THR A 136 1.48 -0.81 -3.24
CA THR A 136 1.07 -1.31 -1.93
C THR A 136 0.42 -2.67 -2.03
N ALA A 137 0.42 -3.45 -0.94
CA ALA A 137 -0.39 -4.65 -0.86
C ALA A 137 -1.88 -4.28 -1.00
N ASP A 138 -2.64 -5.18 -1.62
CA ASP A 138 -4.08 -4.98 -1.82
C ASP A 138 -4.79 -4.76 -0.47
N ALA A 139 -5.74 -3.83 -0.44
CA ALA A 139 -6.41 -3.46 0.80
C ALA A 139 -7.36 -4.58 1.22
N GLU A 140 -7.21 -5.09 2.45
CA GLU A 140 -8.16 -6.06 2.99
C GLU A 140 -9.36 -5.31 3.60
N PRO A 141 -10.60 -5.52 3.08
CA PRO A 141 -11.78 -4.92 3.68
C PRO A 141 -11.99 -5.51 5.07
N LYS A 142 -11.64 -4.71 6.08
CA LYS A 142 -11.74 -5.04 7.50
C LYS A 142 -12.46 -3.90 8.20
N GLN A 143 -13.33 -4.25 9.14
CA GLN A 143 -13.93 -3.27 10.03
C GLN A 143 -12.82 -2.60 10.85
N CYS A 144 -12.54 -1.34 10.52
CA CYS A 144 -11.57 -0.49 11.19
C CYS A 144 -12.19 0.89 11.42
N THR A 145 -11.58 1.70 12.29
CA THR A 145 -12.04 3.07 12.58
C THR A 145 -10.84 4.01 12.48
N PRO A 146 -10.85 5.01 11.60
CA PRO A 146 -9.74 5.95 11.49
C PRO A 146 -9.41 6.60 12.83
N ARG A 147 -8.15 6.50 13.25
CA ARG A 147 -7.65 7.10 14.49
C ARG A 147 -6.23 7.61 14.31
N VAL A 148 -5.98 8.79 14.88
CA VAL A 148 -4.67 9.47 14.81
C VAL A 148 -3.62 8.90 15.77
N ASP A 149 -4.02 8.03 16.71
CA ASP A 149 -3.13 7.35 17.64
C ASP A 149 -2.68 5.96 17.14
N GLY A 150 -3.02 5.63 15.89
CA GLY A 150 -2.74 4.34 15.25
C GLY A 150 -3.51 3.16 15.82
N GLN A 151 -4.40 3.34 16.81
CA GLN A 151 -5.24 2.27 17.35
C GLN A 151 -6.50 2.04 16.51
N ASP A 152 -6.35 2.08 15.19
CA ASP A 152 -7.44 2.12 14.21
C ASP A 152 -8.05 0.74 13.90
N GLY A 153 -7.52 -0.34 14.47
CA GLY A 153 -7.96 -1.72 14.24
C GLY A 153 -7.22 -2.42 13.08
N CYS A 154 -6.32 -1.71 12.40
CA CYS A 154 -5.39 -2.25 11.42
C CYS A 154 -4.09 -2.70 12.08
N ASP A 155 -3.34 -3.58 11.41
CA ASP A 155 -2.01 -3.96 11.86
C ASP A 155 -1.02 -2.78 11.82
N GLU A 156 0.19 -3.01 12.30
CA GLU A 156 1.23 -2.00 12.43
C GLU A 156 1.73 -1.42 11.08
N TYR A 157 1.48 -2.11 9.95
CA TYR A 157 1.90 -1.66 8.62
C TYR A 157 0.77 -1.01 7.81
N SER A 158 -0.42 -0.91 8.39
CA SER A 158 -1.63 -0.49 7.69
C SER A 158 -2.36 0.62 8.42
N ILE A 159 -2.93 1.57 7.68
CA ILE A 159 -3.76 2.65 8.22
C ILE A 159 -5.21 2.44 7.79
N CYS A 160 -6.14 2.67 8.71
CA CYS A 160 -7.56 2.67 8.40
C CYS A 160 -7.92 3.93 7.60
N LEU A 161 -8.33 3.74 6.36
CA LEU A 161 -8.82 4.80 5.49
C LEU A 161 -10.28 4.56 5.13
N ASP A 162 -11.04 5.64 5.03
CA ASP A 162 -12.33 5.60 4.35
C ASP A 162 -12.08 5.56 2.85
N ILE A 163 -12.40 4.42 2.25
CA ILE A 163 -12.29 4.17 0.80
C ILE A 163 -13.64 4.27 0.12
N SER A 164 -14.65 4.84 0.78
CA SER A 164 -15.97 5.00 0.21
C SER A 164 -15.96 5.93 -1.01
N GLU A 165 -16.53 5.43 -2.10
CA GLU A 165 -16.88 6.26 -3.27
C GLU A 165 -18.24 6.97 -3.07
N ASP A 166 -18.99 6.54 -2.04
CA ASP A 166 -20.34 7.02 -1.72
C ASP A 166 -20.31 7.66 -0.33
N PRO A 167 -20.51 8.99 -0.22
CA PRO A 167 -20.45 9.71 1.06
C PRO A 167 -21.55 9.30 2.05
N GLU A 168 -22.57 8.55 1.60
CA GLU A 168 -23.61 8.00 2.48
C GLU A 168 -23.25 6.62 3.05
N LYS A 169 -22.12 6.03 2.63
CA LYS A 169 -21.67 4.71 3.06
C LYS A 169 -20.23 4.72 3.54
N GLU A 170 -20.02 4.68 4.85
CA GLU A 170 -18.68 4.47 5.40
C GLU A 170 -18.13 3.09 4.98
N GLN A 171 -17.02 3.09 4.24
CA GLN A 171 -16.30 1.89 3.85
C GLN A 171 -14.86 2.03 4.31
N ASN A 172 -14.63 1.70 5.57
CA ASN A 172 -13.30 1.72 6.13
C ASN A 172 -12.54 0.45 5.72
N ALA A 173 -11.30 0.61 5.27
CA ALA A 173 -10.41 -0.49 4.94
C ALA A 173 -9.02 -0.26 5.53
N CYS A 174 -8.35 -1.37 5.87
CA CYS A 174 -6.95 -1.34 6.26
C CYS A 174 -6.09 -1.32 5.02
N VAL A 175 -5.47 -0.18 4.76
CA VAL A 175 -4.58 0.02 3.64
C VAL A 175 -3.16 -0.15 4.15
N THR A 176 -2.49 -1.21 3.70
CA THR A 176 -1.06 -1.40 3.96
C THR A 176 -0.27 -0.33 3.24
N PHE A 177 0.88 0.09 3.77
CA PHE A 177 1.79 1.00 3.10
C PHE A 177 3.17 0.37 2.99
N PRO A 178 3.96 0.74 1.95
CA PRO A 178 5.30 0.21 1.83
C PRO A 178 6.16 0.67 3.02
N PRO A 179 7.05 -0.20 3.52
CA PRO A 179 7.98 0.16 4.59
C PRO A 179 8.90 1.29 4.13
N CYS A 180 9.33 2.12 5.07
CA CYS A 180 10.26 3.19 4.79
C CYS A 180 11.57 2.65 4.21
N PRO A 181 12.20 3.37 3.27
CA PRO A 181 13.60 3.16 2.94
C PRO A 181 14.53 3.34 4.14
N GLN A 182 15.76 2.82 4.01
CA GLN A 182 16.78 2.89 5.07
C GLN A 182 17.11 4.34 5.46
N ASP A 183 17.11 5.26 4.50
CA ASP A 183 17.39 6.68 4.72
C ASP A 183 16.16 7.46 5.22
N GLY A 184 15.00 6.81 5.32
CA GLY A 184 13.73 7.43 5.73
C GLY A 184 13.10 8.34 4.68
N ASN A 185 13.65 8.43 3.47
CA ASN A 185 13.12 9.29 2.41
C ASN A 185 12.18 8.50 1.51
N CYS A 186 10.90 8.50 1.86
CA CYS A 186 9.87 7.90 1.03
C CYS A 186 9.76 8.62 -0.33
N PRO A 187 9.47 7.88 -1.43
CA PRO A 187 9.24 8.50 -2.73
C PRO A 187 8.07 9.46 -2.69
N VAL A 188 8.27 10.68 -3.19
CA VAL A 188 7.21 11.71 -3.20
C VAL A 188 5.96 11.24 -3.94
N GLY A 189 6.10 10.40 -4.98
CA GLY A 189 4.94 9.90 -5.73
C GLY A 189 4.10 11.03 -6.34
N GLN A 190 2.79 10.80 -6.45
CA GLN A 190 1.87 11.78 -7.05
C GLN A 190 1.32 12.80 -6.05
N VAL A 191 1.23 12.42 -4.77
CA VAL A 191 0.55 13.22 -3.73
C VAL A 191 1.47 13.61 -2.58
N GLY A 192 2.74 13.19 -2.60
CA GLY A 192 3.69 13.34 -1.51
C GLY A 192 3.73 12.12 -0.60
N SER A 193 4.82 11.98 0.14
CA SER A 193 4.88 10.99 1.22
C SER A 193 5.97 11.33 2.23
N VAL A 194 5.81 10.80 3.44
CA VAL A 194 6.82 10.88 4.49
C VAL A 194 6.91 9.57 5.26
N CYS A 195 8.11 9.21 5.69
CA CYS A 195 8.29 8.06 6.56
C CYS A 195 7.69 8.33 7.94
N ASN A 196 6.85 7.40 8.41
CA ASN A 196 6.42 7.37 9.80
C ASN A 196 7.64 7.11 10.69
N GLN A 197 8.03 8.09 11.49
CA GLN A 197 9.08 7.96 12.50
C GLN A 197 8.45 8.32 13.84
N ASP A 198 7.53 7.47 14.29
CA ASP A 198 6.71 7.65 15.49
C ASP A 198 5.71 8.82 15.44
N ASP A 199 5.40 9.34 14.25
CA ASP A 199 4.41 10.41 14.09
C ASP A 199 2.98 9.89 14.26
N ILE A 200 2.73 8.66 13.83
CA ILE A 200 1.53 7.88 14.15
C ILE A 200 1.98 6.78 15.12
N PRO A 201 1.66 6.89 16.41
CA PRO A 201 2.00 5.87 17.40
C PRO A 201 1.44 4.50 17.02
N ASN A 202 2.07 3.42 17.48
CA ASN A 202 1.64 2.04 17.24
C ASN A 202 1.62 1.60 15.77
N LYS A 203 2.23 2.39 14.88
CA LYS A 203 2.45 2.03 13.48
C LYS A 203 3.94 1.97 13.23
N GLU A 204 4.33 1.01 12.41
CA GLU A 204 5.71 0.79 12.00
C GLU A 204 6.20 1.89 11.07
N ARG A 205 7.48 1.79 10.70
CA ARG A 205 8.11 2.68 9.71
C ARG A 205 7.54 2.43 8.32
N ILE A 206 6.40 3.05 8.01
CA ILE A 206 5.73 3.01 6.71
C ILE A 206 5.69 4.37 6.03
N CYS A 207 5.66 4.38 4.70
CA CYS A 207 5.54 5.61 3.91
C CYS A 207 4.09 6.11 3.88
N LEU A 208 3.81 7.16 4.65
CA LEU A 208 2.50 7.78 4.73
C LEU A 208 2.26 8.68 3.51
N THR A 209 1.43 8.22 2.57
CA THR A 209 1.03 8.98 1.37
C THR A 209 0.29 10.26 1.75
N GLY A 210 0.53 11.34 1.01
CA GLY A 210 -0.16 12.62 1.18
C GLY A 210 0.29 13.42 2.38
N LEU A 211 1.12 12.86 3.27
CA LEU A 211 1.64 13.53 4.45
C LEU A 211 3.07 14.04 4.22
N CYS A 212 3.46 15.03 5.03
CA CYS A 212 4.74 15.70 4.88
C CYS A 212 5.29 16.20 6.22
N LYS A 213 6.61 16.35 6.28
CA LYS A 213 7.32 17.10 7.35
C LYS A 213 7.95 18.38 6.81
N ALA A 214 8.22 18.42 5.50
CA ALA A 214 8.79 19.55 4.79
C ALA A 214 8.29 19.59 3.34
N ALA A 215 8.55 20.69 2.64
CA ALA A 215 8.21 20.85 1.23
C ALA A 215 8.83 19.75 0.32
N ALA A 216 9.99 19.22 0.70
CA ALA A 216 10.66 18.14 -0.04
C ALA A 216 9.87 16.80 -0.03
N ASN A 217 8.91 16.64 0.88
CA ASN A 217 8.04 15.47 0.91
C ASN A 217 6.87 15.56 -0.08
N CYS A 218 6.64 16.73 -0.68
CA CYS A 218 5.50 16.99 -1.55
C CYS A 218 5.90 17.10 -3.02
N PRO A 219 4.96 16.86 -3.96
CA PRO A 219 5.21 17.07 -5.38
C PRO A 219 5.68 18.48 -5.67
N THR A 220 6.36 18.65 -6.81
CA THR A 220 6.82 19.98 -7.23
C THR A 220 5.60 20.91 -7.34
N SER A 221 5.72 22.13 -6.82
CA SER A 221 4.67 23.16 -6.68
C SER A 221 3.64 22.97 -5.55
N TRP A 222 3.61 21.82 -4.89
CA TRP A 222 2.75 21.60 -3.73
C TRP A 222 3.41 22.14 -2.46
N LYS A 223 2.59 22.48 -1.47
CA LYS A 223 3.02 22.99 -0.17
C LYS A 223 2.82 21.93 0.90
N CYS A 224 3.71 21.89 1.88
CA CYS A 224 3.47 21.13 3.09
C CYS A 224 2.70 21.99 4.10
N VAL A 225 1.41 21.72 4.27
CA VAL A 225 0.55 22.41 5.22
C VAL A 225 0.57 21.64 6.54
N MET A 226 1.30 22.18 7.51
CA MET A 226 1.46 21.55 8.83
C MET A 226 0.12 21.45 9.57
N LEU A 227 -0.31 20.23 9.90
CA LEU A 227 -1.55 19.94 10.65
C LEU A 227 -1.26 19.88 12.15
N SER A 228 -0.11 19.35 12.53
CA SER A 228 0.40 19.32 13.91
C SER A 228 1.76 20.01 14.00
N ALA A 229 2.44 19.86 15.14
CA ALA A 229 3.80 20.35 15.32
C ALA A 229 4.82 19.58 14.47
N THR A 230 4.53 18.33 14.13
CA THR A 230 5.49 17.41 13.47
C THR A 230 5.03 16.93 12.11
N LEU A 231 3.71 16.91 11.84
CA LEU A 231 3.15 16.31 10.64
C LEU A 231 2.22 17.28 9.91
N GLY A 232 2.36 17.35 8.59
CA GLY A 232 1.54 18.11 7.67
C GLY A 232 0.93 17.24 6.59
N ALA A 233 0.13 17.87 5.74
CA ALA A 233 -0.39 17.27 4.51
C ALA A 233 0.08 18.07 3.30
N CYS A 234 0.41 17.37 2.23
CA CYS A 234 0.74 17.98 0.95
C CYS A 234 -0.53 18.56 0.32
N SER A 235 -0.44 19.82 -0.11
CA SER A 235 -1.56 20.59 -0.67
C SER A 235 -1.12 21.33 -1.92
N ASP A 236 -1.84 21.14 -3.02
CA ASP A 236 -1.71 21.95 -4.24
C ASP A 236 -2.58 23.22 -4.20
N GLY A 237 -3.32 23.41 -3.10
CA GLY A 237 -4.25 24.52 -2.89
C GLY A 237 -5.56 24.41 -3.66
N SER A 238 -5.85 23.27 -4.28
CA SER A 238 -7.14 23.03 -4.94
C SER A 238 -8.29 22.87 -3.94
N MET A 239 -9.52 22.81 -4.45
CA MET A 239 -10.73 22.69 -3.63
C MET A 239 -10.67 21.48 -2.69
N GLY A 240 -11.01 21.67 -1.42
CA GLY A 240 -11.00 20.63 -0.39
C GLY A 240 -9.63 20.32 0.21
N MET A 241 -8.55 20.89 -0.33
CA MET A 241 -7.21 20.64 0.20
C MET A 241 -6.96 21.42 1.50
N PRO A 242 -6.14 20.87 2.42
CA PRO A 242 -5.85 21.52 3.70
C PRO A 242 -5.10 22.84 3.49
N CYS A 243 -5.39 23.82 4.35
CA CYS A 243 -4.78 25.14 4.33
C CYS A 243 -4.67 25.72 5.76
N LYS A 244 -3.72 26.65 5.97
CA LYS A 244 -3.62 27.47 7.19
C LYS A 244 -3.79 28.96 6.91
N THR A 245 -3.57 29.38 5.67
CA THR A 245 -3.69 30.76 5.22
C THR A 245 -4.29 30.78 3.82
N ALA A 246 -4.83 31.92 3.41
CA ALA A 246 -5.30 32.10 2.04
C ALA A 246 -4.20 31.85 0.99
N SER A 247 -2.92 32.06 1.36
CA SER A 247 -1.80 31.80 0.45
C SER A 247 -1.59 30.31 0.16
N ASP A 248 -2.10 29.41 0.99
CA ASP A 248 -1.99 27.96 0.79
C ASP A 248 -2.96 27.46 -0.29
N CYS A 249 -3.94 28.28 -0.66
CA CYS A 249 -4.92 27.98 -1.68
C CYS A 249 -4.53 28.57 -3.04
N GLN A 250 -5.01 27.94 -4.11
CA GLN A 250 -4.94 28.53 -5.45
C GLN A 250 -5.77 29.82 -5.49
N ALA A 251 -5.50 30.70 -6.46
CA ALA A 251 -6.04 32.06 -6.50
C ALA A 251 -7.58 32.14 -6.45
N ASN A 252 -8.27 31.07 -6.86
CA ASN A 252 -9.72 30.97 -6.86
C ASN A 252 -10.30 30.35 -5.57
N PHE A 253 -9.51 30.09 -4.54
CA PHE A 253 -10.02 29.49 -3.30
C PHE A 253 -9.56 30.30 -2.10
N THR A 254 -10.42 30.33 -1.09
CA THR A 254 -10.13 30.94 0.21
C THR A 254 -9.95 29.83 1.23
N CYS A 255 -9.01 30.02 2.15
CA CYS A 255 -8.84 29.11 3.26
C CYS A 255 -9.97 29.30 4.28
N THR A 256 -10.93 28.37 4.31
CA THR A 256 -12.06 28.41 5.24
C THR A 256 -11.72 27.60 6.48
N GLN A 257 -11.64 28.26 7.62
CA GLN A 257 -11.32 27.66 8.91
C GLN A 257 -12.55 27.64 9.82
N ALA A 258 -12.75 26.55 10.55
CA ALA A 258 -13.80 26.47 11.57
C ALA A 258 -13.55 27.41 12.76
N MET A 259 -12.27 27.69 13.06
CA MET A 259 -11.84 28.62 14.10
C MET A 259 -10.60 29.40 13.62
N PRO A 260 -10.45 30.69 13.97
CA PRO A 260 -9.28 31.47 13.59
C PRO A 260 -7.97 30.81 14.04
N GLY A 261 -7.05 30.59 13.10
CA GLY A 261 -5.75 29.96 13.36
C GLY A 261 -5.79 28.43 13.40
N GLY A 262 -6.96 27.83 13.20
CA GLY A 262 -7.12 26.39 13.00
C GLY A 262 -6.72 25.95 11.59
N ILE A 263 -6.74 24.64 11.37
CA ILE A 263 -6.66 24.08 10.02
C ILE A 263 -7.97 24.41 9.30
N GLY A 264 -7.86 24.83 8.04
CA GLY A 264 -8.97 25.03 7.14
C GLY A 264 -8.86 24.16 5.91
N PHE A 265 -9.85 24.33 5.04
CA PHE A 265 -9.85 23.74 3.70
C PHE A 265 -10.01 24.84 2.66
N CYS A 266 -9.37 24.68 1.51
CA CYS A 266 -9.53 25.58 0.39
C CYS A 266 -10.94 25.42 -0.18
N MET A 267 -11.77 26.44 -0.02
CA MET A 267 -13.15 26.46 -0.49
C MET A 267 -13.36 27.62 -1.46
N PRO A 268 -14.38 27.57 -2.34
CA PRO A 268 -14.80 28.76 -3.06
C PRO A 268 -15.17 29.86 -2.05
N GLY A 269 -14.42 30.97 -2.04
CA GLY A 269 -14.51 31.99 -1.01
C GLY A 269 -14.71 33.42 -1.50
N GLY A 270 -15.45 33.62 -2.58
CA GLY A 270 -15.89 34.94 -2.99
C GLY A 270 -17.05 35.40 -2.13
N THR A 271 -16.90 36.57 -1.51
CA THR A 271 -18.01 37.36 -0.96
C THR A 271 -18.93 37.92 -2.06
N GLY A 272 -18.54 37.77 -3.34
CA GLY A 272 -19.43 37.93 -4.47
C GLY A 272 -20.21 36.64 -4.69
N GLY A 273 -21.54 36.74 -4.67
CA GLY A 273 -22.38 35.64 -5.14
C GLY A 273 -22.02 35.31 -6.58
N CYS A 274 -21.80 34.04 -6.90
CA CYS A 274 -21.53 33.57 -8.25
C CYS A 274 -22.51 34.18 -9.27
N GLU A 275 -23.79 34.20 -8.91
CA GLU A 275 -24.86 34.75 -9.74
C GLU A 275 -24.76 36.27 -9.90
N SER A 276 -24.28 36.99 -8.87
CA SER A 276 -24.09 38.45 -8.93
C SER A 276 -22.82 38.86 -9.66
N SER A 277 -21.87 37.94 -9.84
CA SER A 277 -20.69 38.13 -10.69
C SER A 277 -20.91 37.66 -12.14
N GLY A 278 -22.10 37.16 -12.49
CA GLY A 278 -22.44 36.62 -13.82
C GLY A 278 -21.93 35.20 -14.08
N GLY A 279 -21.49 34.50 -13.02
CA GLY A 279 -21.21 33.08 -13.04
C GLY A 279 -22.47 32.23 -12.88
N GLU A 280 -22.31 30.93 -13.10
CA GLU A 280 -23.36 29.92 -12.99
C GLU A 280 -22.98 28.88 -11.94
N CYS A 281 -23.89 28.62 -11.00
CA CYS A 281 -23.71 27.62 -9.95
C CYS A 281 -24.09 26.24 -10.46
N VAL A 282 -23.10 25.36 -10.60
CA VAL A 282 -23.28 24.01 -11.10
C VAL A 282 -22.85 22.99 -10.05
N ASP A 283 -23.36 21.77 -10.19
CA ASP A 283 -22.93 20.67 -9.33
C ASP A 283 -21.45 20.32 -9.63
N PRO A 284 -20.60 20.09 -8.62
CA PRO A 284 -19.17 19.84 -8.81
C PRO A 284 -18.90 18.67 -9.77
N MET A 285 -19.74 17.63 -9.70
CA MET A 285 -19.64 16.43 -10.53
C MET A 285 -19.96 16.68 -12.02
N SER A 286 -20.67 17.77 -12.33
CA SER A 286 -21.01 18.11 -13.72
C SER A 286 -19.86 18.83 -14.45
N GLY A 287 -18.88 19.33 -13.69
CA GLY A 287 -17.84 20.22 -14.21
C GLY A 287 -18.39 21.56 -14.73
N CYS A 288 -17.49 22.48 -15.08
CA CYS A 288 -17.92 23.74 -15.68
C CYS A 288 -18.37 23.58 -17.14
N PRO A 289 -19.42 24.31 -17.58
CA PRO A 289 -19.82 24.35 -18.98
C PRO A 289 -18.65 24.73 -19.90
N SER A 290 -18.69 24.26 -21.16
CA SER A 290 -17.62 24.52 -22.13
C SER A 290 -17.30 26.01 -22.25
N GLY A 291 -16.03 26.36 -22.01
CA GLY A 291 -15.53 27.73 -22.06
C GLY A 291 -15.59 28.50 -20.74
N LYS A 292 -16.15 27.93 -19.67
CA LYS A 292 -16.15 28.48 -18.32
C LYS A 292 -15.14 27.74 -17.44
N SER A 293 -14.57 28.44 -16.47
CA SER A 293 -13.64 27.89 -15.48
C SER A 293 -14.23 28.00 -14.07
N MET A 294 -13.80 27.10 -13.18
CA MET A 294 -14.16 27.20 -11.76
C MET A 294 -13.59 28.51 -11.18
N THR A 295 -14.45 29.28 -10.55
CA THR A 295 -14.06 30.48 -9.81
C THR A 295 -14.28 30.27 -8.31
N GLY A 296 -13.70 31.18 -7.53
CA GLY A 296 -13.91 31.20 -6.10
C GLY A 296 -15.24 31.76 -5.66
N ASP A 297 -16.06 32.31 -6.55
CA ASP A 297 -17.29 32.97 -6.12
C ASP A 297 -18.24 31.99 -5.42
N ALA A 298 -18.86 32.43 -4.32
CA ALA A 298 -19.71 31.54 -3.54
C ALA A 298 -21.08 31.38 -4.22
N CYS A 299 -21.55 30.14 -4.29
CA CYS A 299 -22.93 29.85 -4.64
C CYS A 299 -23.83 30.03 -3.42
N SER A 300 -25.10 30.41 -3.66
CA SER A 300 -26.13 30.44 -2.61
C SER A 300 -26.33 29.07 -1.97
N ASP A 301 -26.08 28.02 -2.76
CA ASP A 301 -25.93 26.64 -2.34
C ASP A 301 -24.44 26.28 -2.21
N PHE A 302 -23.98 26.00 -0.98
CA PHE A 302 -22.58 25.67 -0.69
C PHE A 302 -22.13 24.32 -1.26
N THR A 303 -23.07 23.49 -1.74
CA THR A 303 -22.75 22.22 -2.41
C THR A 303 -22.37 22.43 -3.87
N LYS A 304 -22.54 23.64 -4.42
CA LYS A 304 -22.28 23.98 -5.82
C LYS A 304 -20.99 24.76 -5.99
N ILE A 305 -20.39 24.61 -7.17
CA ILE A 305 -19.21 25.37 -7.60
C ILE A 305 -19.65 26.48 -8.55
N CYS A 306 -18.97 27.63 -8.47
CA CYS A 306 -19.19 28.70 -9.43
C CYS A 306 -18.36 28.50 -10.70
N CYS A 307 -19.01 28.59 -11.85
CA CYS A 307 -18.36 28.54 -13.16
C CYS A 307 -18.58 29.84 -13.91
N LYS A 308 -17.49 30.46 -14.37
CA LYS A 308 -17.52 31.72 -15.11
C LYS A 308 -16.60 31.69 -16.33
#